data_AF-A0A318UIM5-F1
#
_entry.id   AF-A0A318UIM5-F1
#
_cell.length_a   1.000
_cell.length_b   1.000
_cell.length_c   1.000
_cell.angle_alpha   90.00
_cell.angle_beta   90.00
_cell.angle_gamma   90.00
#
_symmetry.space_group_name_H-M   'P 1'
#
loop_
_entity.id
_entity.type
_entity.pdbx_description
1 polymer ?
#
loop_
_entity_poly.entity_id
_entity_poly.type
_entity_poly.pdbx_seq_one_letter_code
_entity_poly.pdbx_strand_id
1 'polypeptide(L)' 'MEEMENTDIVVHEVTEAQKQALAASLGKKLGLSPQEVLYRLKSLEERGELTLEYRTLGNEGAVFAEFKTLGPPFPGSVQ' A
#
# COMPACT_ATOMS: atom_id res chain seq x y z
N MET A 1 36.45 11.19 8.58
CA MET A 1 35.05 11.58 8.33
C MET A 1 34.74 11.09 6.94
N GLU A 2 33.69 10.30 6.76
CA GLU A 2 32.76 10.33 5.64
C GLU A 2 31.86 9.09 5.67
N GLU A 3 30.55 9.39 5.74
CA GLU A 3 29.43 8.59 5.22
C GLU A 3 29.17 7.22 5.85
N MET A 4 28.63 7.25 7.07
CA MET A 4 27.55 6.31 7.39
C MET A 4 26.34 6.69 6.52
N GLU A 5 26.19 6.05 5.36
CA GLU A 5 24.90 5.97 4.67
C GLU A 5 23.91 5.34 5.66
N ASN A 6 23.19 6.17 6.41
CA ASN A 6 21.97 5.74 7.09
C ASN A 6 20.92 5.54 6.00
N THR A 7 21.00 4.39 5.34
CA THR A 7 20.01 3.82 4.42
C THR A 7 18.81 3.30 5.22
N ASP A 8 18.40 4.01 6.28
CA ASP A 8 17.28 3.62 7.11
C ASP A 8 15.97 3.95 6.41
N ILE A 9 15.19 2.91 6.12
CA ILE A 9 13.83 3.06 5.61
C ILE A 9 12.97 3.56 6.76
N VAL A 10 12.48 4.79 6.64
CA VAL A 10 11.52 5.34 7.60
C VAL A 10 10.11 5.07 7.09
N VAL A 11 9.29 4.45 7.93
CA VAL A 11 7.89 4.18 7.66
C VAL A 11 7.04 5.27 8.30
N HIS A 12 6.20 5.92 7.50
CA HIS A 12 5.26 6.95 7.92
C HIS A 12 3.82 6.50 7.63
N GLU A 13 2.89 7.10 8.35
CA GLU A 13 1.47 6.99 8.02
C GLU A 13 1.18 7.62 6.65
N VAL A 14 0.36 6.94 5.86
CA VAL A 14 -0.05 7.44 4.54
C VAL A 14 -1.06 8.57 4.71
N THR A 15 -0.71 9.75 4.20
CA THR A 15 -1.59 10.92 4.24
C THR A 15 -2.77 10.78 3.27
N GLU A 16 -3.86 11.50 3.55
CA GLU A 16 -5.03 11.53 2.65
C GLU A 16 -4.66 11.98 1.23
N ALA A 17 -3.76 12.96 1.08
CA ALA A 17 -3.30 13.42 -0.24
C ALA A 17 -2.59 12.30 -1.02
N GLN A 18 -1.79 11.48 -0.34
CA GLN A 18 -1.13 10.32 -0.94
C GLN A 18 -2.14 9.21 -1.29
N LYS A 19 -3.15 8.96 -0.44
CA LYS A 19 -4.24 8.02 -0.75
C LYS A 19 -5.02 8.45 -2.00
N GLN A 20 -5.32 9.74 -2.12
CA GLN A 20 -5.99 10.31 -3.30
C GLN A 20 -5.13 10.17 -4.57
N ALA A 21 -3.83 10.46 -4.49
CA ALA A 21 -2.91 10.29 -5.61
C ALA A 21 -2.78 8.82 -6.05
N LEU A 22 -2.69 7.90 -5.08
CA LEU A 22 -2.69 6.46 -5.33
C LEU A 22 -3.99 6.02 -6.02
N ALA A 23 -5.14 6.45 -5.51
CA ALA A 23 -6.44 6.11 -6.07
C ALA A 23 -6.62 6.64 -7.50
N ALA A 24 -6.16 7.86 -7.79
CA ALA A 24 -6.16 8.41 -9.15
C ALA A 24 -5.26 7.60 -10.10
N SER A 25 -4.08 7.18 -9.64
CA SER A 25 -3.15 6.36 -10.42
C SER A 25 -3.71 4.95 -10.69
N LEU A 26 -4.23 4.29 -9.66
CA LEU A 26 -4.87 2.98 -9.76
C LEU A 26 -6.16 3.03 -10.59
N GLY A 27 -6.97 4.07 -10.44
CA GLY A 27 -8.19 4.26 -11.22
C GLY A 27 -7.92 4.30 -12.72
N LYS A 28 -6.85 5.02 -13.14
CA LYS A 28 -6.40 5.04 -14.53
C LYS A 28 -5.96 3.66 -15.03
N LYS A 29 -5.25 2.88 -14.20
CA LYS A 29 -4.75 1.55 -14.57
C LYS A 29 -5.85 0.48 -14.62
N LEU A 30 -6.82 0.58 -13.72
CA LEU A 30 -7.88 -0.41 -13.54
C LEU A 30 -9.18 -0.04 -14.28
N GLY A 31 -9.26 1.14 -14.87
CA GLY A 31 -10.49 1.65 -15.49
C GLY A 31 -11.60 1.95 -14.48
N LEU A 32 -11.23 2.25 -13.23
CA LEU A 32 -12.14 2.53 -12.12
C LEU A 32 -12.16 4.01 -11.78
N SER A 33 -13.26 4.49 -11.21
CA SER A 33 -13.30 5.86 -10.66
C SER A 33 -12.40 5.95 -9.43
N PRO A 34 -11.75 7.10 -9.18
CA PRO A 34 -10.91 7.28 -7.98
C PRO A 34 -11.67 7.00 -6.68
N GLN A 35 -12.97 7.32 -6.64
CA GLN A 35 -13.85 7.05 -5.49
C GLN A 35 -14.05 5.54 -5.26
N GLU A 36 -14.26 4.77 -6.33
CA GLU A 36 -14.38 3.32 -6.25
C GLU A 36 -13.09 2.68 -5.73
N VAL A 37 -11.94 3.16 -6.19
CA VAL A 37 -10.64 2.68 -5.72
C VAL A 37 -10.45 3.00 -4.23
N LEU A 38 -10.75 4.22 -3.79
CA LEU A 38 -10.67 4.59 -2.37
C LEU A 38 -11.59 3.73 -1.50
N TYR A 39 -12.81 3.47 -1.96
CA TYR A 39 -13.75 2.61 -1.24
C TYR A 39 -13.18 1.19 -1.07
N ARG A 40 -12.61 0.62 -2.15
CA ARG A 40 -12.00 -0.71 -2.11
C ARG A 40 -10.75 -0.76 -1.23
N LEU A 41 -9.87 0.24 -1.32
CA LEU A 41 -8.69 0.34 -0.45
C LEU A 41 -9.10 0.41 1.02
N LYS A 42 -10.06 1.27 1.36
CA LYS A 42 -10.59 1.37 2.72
C LYS A 42 -11.20 0.05 3.19
N SER A 43 -11.99 -0.62 2.35
CA SER A 43 -12.59 -1.91 2.73
C SER A 43 -11.55 -2.99 2.97
N LEU A 44 -10.46 -3.01 2.20
CA LEU A 44 -9.35 -3.95 2.40
C LEU A 44 -8.54 -3.61 3.66
N GLU A 45 -8.33 -2.32 3.96
CA GLU A 45 -7.72 -1.87 5.21
C GLU A 45 -8.57 -2.27 6.43
N GLU A 46 -9.89 -2.06 6.39
CA GLU A 46 -10.83 -2.41 7.47
C GLU A 46 -10.90 -3.92 7.73
N ARG A 47 -10.70 -4.74 6.69
CA ARG A 47 -10.63 -6.21 6.80
C ARG A 47 -9.26 -6.71 7.29
N GLY A 48 -8.28 -5.82 7.41
CA GLY A 48 -6.89 -6.17 7.72
C GLY A 48 -6.18 -6.93 6.60
N GLU A 49 -6.74 -6.92 5.39
CA GLU A 49 -6.19 -7.57 4.19
C GLU A 49 -5.13 -6.70 3.50
N LEU A 50 -5.19 -5.40 3.74
CA LEU A 50 -4.28 -4.42 3.15
C LEU A 50 -3.73 -3.51 4.25
N THR A 51 -2.44 -3.21 4.18
CA THR A 51 -1.81 -2.14 4.94
C THR A 51 -1.11 -1.21 3.94
N LEU A 52 -1.45 0.08 3.99
CA LEU A 52 -0.78 1.10 3.19
C LEU A 52 0.31 1.75 4.04
N GLU A 53 1.53 1.78 3.51
CA GLU A 53 2.69 2.33 4.21
C GLU A 53 3.40 3.34 3.31
N TYR A 54 3.75 4.52 3.84
CA TYR A 54 4.62 5.44 3.13
C TYR A 54 6.06 5.21 3.59
N ARG A 55 6.92 4.73 2.70
CA ARG A 55 8.32 4.45 3.02
C ARG A 55 9.20 5.50 2.35
N THR A 56 10.07 6.13 3.13
CA THR A 56 11.06 7.10 2.65
C THR A 56 12.47 6.55 2.80
N LEU A 57 13.29 6.74 1.77
CA LEU A 57 14.74 6.52 1.77
C LEU A 57 15.43 7.85 1.46
N GLY A 58 16.09 8.46 2.43
CA GLY A 58 16.64 9.81 2.28
C GLY A 58 15.55 10.83 1.94
N ASN A 59 15.65 11.48 0.78
CA ASN A 59 14.67 12.47 0.28
C ASN A 59 13.61 11.89 -0.66
N GLU A 60 13.70 10.60 -1.00
CA GLU A 60 12.75 9.93 -1.88
C GLU A 60 11.75 9.12 -1.06
N GLY A 61 10.49 9.08 -1.47
CA GLY A 61 9.49 8.27 -0.78
C GLY A 61 8.36 7.79 -1.66
N ALA A 62 7.89 6.58 -1.40
CA ALA A 62 6.84 5.92 -2.16
C ALA A 62 5.80 5.28 -1.23
N VAL A 63 4.56 5.20 -1.74
CA VAL A 63 3.47 4.49 -1.06
C VAL A 63 3.52 3.02 -1.47
N PHE A 64 3.62 2.15 -0.49
CA PHE A 64 3.59 0.70 -0.65
C PHE A 64 2.25 0.16 -0.15
N ALA A 65 1.73 -0.82 -0.89
CA ALA A 65 0.54 -1.56 -0.54
C ALA A 65 0.96 -2.99 -0.17
N GLU A 66 0.93 -3.31 1.11
CA GLU A 66 1.19 -4.67 1.60
C GLU A 66 -0.13 -5.43 1.74
N PHE A 67 -0.29 -6.47 0.92
CA PHE A 67 -1.44 -7.36 1.02
C PHE A 67 -1.10 -8.48 2.00
N LYS A 68 -1.82 -8.52 3.13
CA LYS A 68 -1.73 -9.62 4.08
C LYS A 68 -2.53 -10.78 3.49
N THR A 69 -1.84 -11.82 3.03
CA THR A 69 -2.50 -13.08 2.69
C THR A 69 -3.19 -13.62 3.93
N LEU A 70 -4.52 -13.53 3.98
CA LEU A 70 -5.32 -14.19 5.01
C LEU A 70 -5.29 -15.71 4.76
N GLY A 71 -4.24 -16.37 5.26
CA GLY A 71 -4.11 -17.83 5.25
C GLY A 71 -3.78 -18.45 3.89
N PRO A 72 -3.43 -19.75 3.88
CA PRO A 72 -3.11 -20.46 2.65
C PRO A 72 -4.29 -20.44 1.68
N PRO A 73 -4.03 -20.43 0.35
CA PRO A 73 -5.09 -20.58 -0.62
C PRO A 73 -5.71 -21.97 -0.44
N PHE A 74 -6.96 -22.03 0.03
CA PHE A 74 -7.82 -23.21 0.10
C PHE A 74 -7.36 -24.38 1.03
N PRO A 75 -8.10 -24.71 2.11
CA PRO A 75 -8.16 -26.08 2.61
C PRO A 75 -9.04 -26.90 1.66
N GLY A 76 -8.54 -27.25 0.48
CA GLY A 76 -9.41 -27.85 -0.53
C GLY A 76 -8.76 -28.11 -1.87
N SER A 77 -7.71 -28.91 -1.90
CA SER A 77 -7.39 -29.73 -3.07
C SER A 77 -7.13 -31.13 -2.52
N VAL A 78 -8.23 -31.82 -2.20
CA VAL A 78 -8.66 -33.11 -2.77
C VAL A 78 -7.63 -34.22 -2.55
N GLN A 79 -8.12 -35.27 -1.89
CA GLN A 79 -7.50 -36.55 -1.57
C GLN A 79 -6.64 -37.16 -2.68
#